data_AF-A0A9X3YIN3-F1
#
_entry.id   AF-A0A9X3YIN3-F1
#
_cell.length_a   1.000
_cell.length_b   1.000
_cell.length_c   1.000
_cell.angle_alpha   90.00
_cell.angle_beta   90.00
_cell.angle_gamma   90.00
#
_symmetry.space_group_name_H-M   'P 1'
#
loop_
_entity.id
_entity.type
_entity.pdbx_description
1 polymer ?
#
loop_
_entity_poly.entity_id
_entity_poly.type
_entity_poly.pdbx_seq_one_letter_code
_entity_poly.pdbx_strand_id
1 'polypeptide(L)'
;MFQRIVPTLALAALAAGAATLAQPAAADTLLMQRVETESKTDLPRRGMLMAQVENRYGAPRAKLNPAGGNKPQHPVINRWEYDNFIVYFERDHVIDAVLKQASPTEQGVKRSR
;
A
#
# COMPACT_ATOMS: atom_id res chain seq x y z
N MET A 1 46.35 71.33 24.85
CA MET A 1 47.50 70.41 24.86
C MET A 1 47.23 69.34 25.93
N PHE A 2 46.81 68.13 25.50
CA PHE A 2 47.03 66.82 26.17
C PHE A 2 46.39 66.57 27.57
N GLN A 3 45.82 65.41 27.90
CA GLN A 3 45.70 64.13 27.20
C GLN A 3 44.58 63.27 27.82
N ARG A 4 44.05 62.35 27.00
CA ARG A 4 42.90 61.46 27.26
C ARG A 4 43.28 60.27 28.16
N ILE A 5 42.31 59.88 28.97
CA ILE A 5 42.28 58.66 29.79
C ILE A 5 42.13 57.45 28.87
N VAL A 6 42.90 56.39 29.17
CA VAL A 6 42.95 55.10 28.49
C VAL A 6 42.43 54.02 29.48
N PRO A 7 42.31 52.75 29.07
CA PRO A 7 41.32 52.08 28.24
C PRO A 7 40.47 51.14 29.13
N THR A 8 39.66 50.24 28.58
CA THR A 8 39.88 48.77 28.74
C THR A 8 38.86 48.02 27.89
N LEU A 9 39.38 47.13 27.04
CA LEU A 9 38.69 46.25 26.11
C LEU A 9 37.87 45.18 26.85
N ALA A 10 36.68 44.89 26.34
CA ALA A 10 35.85 43.78 26.77
C ALA A 10 36.16 42.51 25.95
N LEU A 11 36.39 41.37 26.60
CA LEU A 11 36.35 40.06 25.96
C LEU A 11 35.85 38.96 26.92
N ALA A 12 34.80 38.27 26.45
CA ALA A 12 34.42 36.86 26.61
C ALA A 12 34.10 36.24 28.00
N ALA A 13 32.92 35.60 28.09
CA ALA A 13 32.77 34.25 28.63
C ALA A 13 31.44 33.60 28.20
N LEU A 14 31.53 32.41 27.58
CA LEU A 14 30.45 31.45 27.33
C LEU A 14 30.09 30.72 28.64
N ALA A 15 28.81 30.43 28.88
CA ALA A 15 28.38 29.34 29.76
C ALA A 15 27.04 28.75 29.31
N ALA A 16 27.01 27.42 29.25
CA ALA A 16 25.95 26.55 28.76
C ALA A 16 24.83 26.34 29.79
N GLY A 17 23.61 26.05 29.33
CA GLY A 17 22.47 25.65 30.18
C GLY A 17 21.33 25.05 29.37
N ALA A 18 21.02 23.79 29.64
CA ALA A 18 20.17 22.89 28.86
C ALA A 18 18.66 23.13 29.02
N ALA A 19 17.88 22.87 27.97
CA ALA A 19 16.48 22.45 28.09
C ALA A 19 16.08 21.54 26.92
N THR A 20 15.76 20.32 27.30
CA THR A 20 15.05 19.24 26.60
C THR A 20 13.80 19.78 25.87
N LEU A 21 13.35 19.24 24.74
CA LEU A 21 12.67 17.95 24.60
C LEU A 21 12.54 17.63 23.10
N ALA A 22 12.55 16.34 22.78
CA ALA A 22 12.40 15.77 21.45
C ALA A 22 11.28 16.43 20.63
N GLN A 23 11.63 16.92 19.45
CA GLN A 23 10.65 17.19 18.40
C GLN A 23 10.17 15.83 17.87
N PRO A 24 8.87 15.49 17.98
CA PRO A 24 8.37 14.38 17.20
C PRO A 24 8.40 14.84 15.74
N ALA A 25 9.19 14.16 14.92
CA ALA A 25 9.02 14.20 13.48
C ALA A 25 7.61 13.66 13.19
N ALA A 26 6.63 14.56 13.11
CA ALA A 26 5.33 14.26 12.51
C ALA A 26 5.60 14.08 11.01
N ALA A 27 6.01 12.87 10.66
CA ALA A 27 6.19 12.44 9.30
C ALA A 27 4.82 12.57 8.61
N ASP A 28 4.70 13.58 7.76
CA ASP A 28 3.58 13.83 6.85
C ASP A 28 3.56 12.75 5.76
N THR A 29 3.38 11.52 6.22
CA THR A 29 3.26 10.30 5.43
C THR A 29 1.80 9.91 5.57
N LEU A 30 1.09 9.78 4.43
CA LEU A 30 -0.30 9.28 4.28
C LEU A 30 -1.33 10.28 3.72
N LEU A 31 -0.93 11.37 3.07
CA LEU A 31 -1.83 12.10 2.15
C LEU A 31 -1.84 11.52 0.70
N MET A 32 -1.26 10.34 0.49
CA MET A 32 -1.25 9.62 -0.78
C MET A 32 -2.14 8.35 -0.75
N GLN A 33 -3.13 8.27 0.15
CA GLN A 33 -3.96 7.06 0.29
C GLN A 33 -5.46 7.25 0.04
N ARG A 34 -5.93 8.46 -0.27
CA ARG A 34 -7.38 8.74 -0.26
C ARG A 34 -8.03 9.00 -1.62
N VAL A 35 -7.28 9.39 -2.65
CA VAL A 35 -7.88 9.88 -3.92
C VAL A 35 -7.76 8.88 -5.07
N GLU A 36 -8.17 7.63 -4.84
CA GLU A 36 -8.64 6.73 -5.92
C GLU A 36 -9.87 5.95 -5.42
N THR A 37 -10.64 6.55 -4.51
CA THR A 37 -11.91 6.01 -4.01
C THR A 37 -13.06 6.60 -4.81
N GLU A 38 -12.97 6.60 -6.14
CA GLU A 38 -14.12 6.93 -6.96
C GLU A 38 -14.21 5.95 -8.12
N SER A 39 -15.27 5.14 -8.05
CA SER A 39 -15.94 4.58 -9.22
C SER A 39 -15.34 3.32 -9.84
N LYS A 40 -15.40 2.20 -9.12
CA LYS A 40 -15.70 0.85 -9.64
C LYS A 40 -15.78 -0.10 -8.45
N THR A 41 -16.70 -1.06 -8.49
CA THR A 41 -16.82 -2.24 -7.61
C THR A 41 -15.58 -2.49 -6.74
N ASP A 42 -15.75 -2.56 -5.41
CA ASP A 42 -14.66 -2.73 -4.42
C ASP A 42 -13.92 -4.07 -4.59
N LEU A 43 -13.10 -4.14 -5.63
CA LEU A 43 -12.25 -5.27 -5.99
C LEU A 43 -10.79 -4.87 -5.76
N PRO A 44 -9.94 -5.83 -5.37
CA PRO A 44 -8.51 -5.62 -5.31
C PRO A 44 -7.96 -5.09 -6.63
N ARG A 45 -7.20 -4.02 -6.57
CA ARG A 45 -6.53 -3.47 -7.76
C ARG A 45 -5.41 -4.41 -8.20
N ARG A 46 -5.23 -4.52 -9.52
CA ARG A 46 -4.08 -5.22 -10.11
C ARG A 46 -2.76 -4.67 -9.54
N GLY A 47 -1.83 -5.57 -9.24
CA GLY A 47 -0.52 -5.28 -8.64
C GLY A 47 -0.50 -5.26 -7.11
N MET A 48 -1.66 -5.22 -6.43
CA MET A 48 -1.75 -5.27 -4.97
C MET A 48 -1.11 -6.57 -4.43
N LEU A 49 -0.45 -6.50 -3.28
CA LEU A 49 0.16 -7.66 -2.64
C LEU A 49 -0.88 -8.53 -1.94
N MET A 50 -0.67 -9.84 -1.85
CA MET A 50 -1.51 -10.76 -1.08
C MET A 50 -1.79 -10.25 0.34
N ALA A 51 -0.76 -9.77 1.04
CA ALA A 51 -0.90 -9.23 2.39
C ALA A 51 -1.77 -7.97 2.44
N GLN A 52 -1.72 -7.12 1.41
CA GLN A 52 -2.55 -5.93 1.31
C GLN A 52 -4.01 -6.30 1.01
N VAL A 53 -4.24 -7.32 0.18
CA VAL A 53 -5.57 -7.88 -0.05
C VAL A 53 -6.13 -8.44 1.25
N GLU A 54 -5.36 -9.24 1.97
CA GLU A 54 -5.80 -9.83 3.24
C GLU A 54 -6.07 -8.76 4.31
N ASN A 55 -5.25 -7.71 4.36
CA ASN A 55 -5.45 -6.60 5.29
C ASN A 55 -6.72 -5.78 4.99
N ARG A 56 -7.05 -5.58 3.70
CA ARG A 56 -8.21 -4.78 3.28
C ARG A 56 -9.51 -5.58 3.27
N TYR A 57 -9.49 -6.81 2.78
CA TYR A 57 -10.67 -7.64 2.54
C TYR A 57 -10.84 -8.77 3.55
N GLY A 58 -9.88 -8.96 4.46
CA GLY A 58 -9.85 -10.06 5.41
C GLY A 58 -9.28 -11.36 4.82
N ALA A 59 -9.29 -12.41 5.64
CA ALA A 59 -8.89 -13.74 5.21
C ALA A 59 -9.82 -14.26 4.10
N PRO A 60 -9.28 -14.91 3.06
CA PRO A 60 -10.11 -15.52 2.03
C PRO A 60 -10.93 -16.68 2.60
N ARG A 61 -12.11 -16.93 2.03
CA ARG A 61 -12.94 -18.10 2.37
C ARG A 61 -12.24 -19.41 2.04
N ALA A 62 -11.54 -19.44 0.90
CA ALA A 62 -10.77 -20.59 0.47
C ALA A 62 -9.57 -20.15 -0.38
N LYS A 63 -8.46 -20.89 -0.25
CA LYS A 63 -7.32 -20.82 -1.18
C LYS A 63 -7.46 -22.02 -2.12
N LEU A 64 -7.87 -21.77 -3.37
CA LEU A 64 -8.11 -22.81 -4.35
C LEU A 64 -6.79 -23.37 -4.90
N ASN A 65 -6.85 -24.58 -5.46
CA ASN A 65 -5.68 -25.21 -6.08
C ASN A 65 -5.05 -24.28 -7.13
N PRO A 66 -3.74 -24.01 -7.08
CA PRO A 66 -3.10 -23.15 -8.07
C PRO A 66 -3.27 -23.73 -9.48
N ALA A 67 -3.31 -22.85 -10.49
CA ALA A 67 -3.29 -23.24 -11.90
C ALA A 67 -1.97 -22.82 -12.55
N GLY A 68 -1.66 -23.39 -13.72
CA GLY A 68 -0.36 -23.14 -14.37
C GLY A 68 0.77 -23.92 -13.71
N GLY A 69 2.00 -23.47 -13.86
CA GLY A 69 3.20 -24.13 -13.30
C GLY A 69 3.70 -25.34 -14.09
N ASN A 70 2.98 -25.80 -15.11
CA ASN A 70 3.37 -26.98 -15.91
C ASN A 70 4.60 -26.74 -16.80
N LYS A 71 4.95 -25.48 -17.08
CA LYS A 71 6.08 -25.08 -17.92
C LYS A 71 6.72 -23.81 -17.36
N PRO A 72 8.03 -23.56 -17.61
CA PRO A 72 8.68 -22.32 -17.20
C PRO A 72 7.98 -21.05 -17.69
N GLN A 73 7.35 -21.10 -18.88
CA GLN A 73 6.61 -19.99 -19.46
C GLN A 73 5.19 -19.84 -18.89
N HIS A 74 4.68 -20.81 -18.12
CA HIS A 74 3.33 -20.79 -17.55
C HIS A 74 3.43 -20.57 -16.05
N PRO A 75 3.40 -19.30 -15.58
CA PRO A 75 3.56 -19.03 -14.15
C PRO A 75 2.45 -19.70 -13.33
N VAL A 76 2.76 -19.97 -12.07
CA VAL A 76 1.79 -20.48 -11.10
C VAL A 76 0.85 -19.35 -10.70
N ILE A 77 -0.45 -19.60 -10.85
CA ILE A 77 -1.52 -18.67 -10.52
C ILE A 77 -2.25 -19.17 -9.27
N ASN A 78 -2.05 -18.44 -8.17
CA ASN A 78 -2.79 -18.65 -6.93
C ASN A 78 -4.18 -18.04 -7.05
N ARG A 79 -5.19 -18.71 -6.49
CA ARG A 79 -6.59 -18.25 -6.55
C ARG A 79 -7.17 -18.22 -5.15
N TRP A 80 -7.59 -17.03 -4.71
CA TRP A 80 -8.26 -16.87 -3.42
C TRP A 80 -9.71 -16.50 -3.63
N GLU A 81 -10.57 -17.19 -2.91
CA GLU A 81 -12.01 -17.04 -2.99
C GLU A 81 -12.53 -16.19 -1.83
N TYR A 82 -13.28 -15.14 -2.16
CA TYR A 82 -14.05 -14.32 -1.23
C TYR A 82 -15.54 -14.53 -1.46
N ASP A 83 -16.40 -13.94 -0.63
CA ASP A 83 -17.86 -14.08 -0.75
C ASP A 83 -18.38 -13.72 -2.13
N ASN A 84 -17.98 -12.56 -2.65
CA ASN A 84 -18.56 -11.97 -3.87
C ASN A 84 -17.61 -12.01 -5.07
N PHE A 85 -16.37 -12.43 -4.91
CA PHE A 85 -15.35 -12.41 -5.98
C PHE A 85 -14.26 -13.46 -5.75
N ILE A 86 -13.47 -13.69 -6.80
CA ILE A 86 -12.25 -14.50 -6.78
C ILE A 86 -11.09 -13.62 -7.24
N VAL A 87 -10.00 -13.65 -6.49
CA VAL A 87 -8.76 -12.92 -6.80
C VAL A 87 -7.72 -13.90 -7.31
N TYR A 88 -7.08 -13.52 -8.40
CA TYR A 88 -6.02 -14.28 -9.04
C TYR A 88 -4.69 -13.57 -8.79
N PHE A 89 -3.69 -14.33 -8.36
CA PHE A 89 -2.36 -13.82 -8.10
C PHE A 89 -1.32 -14.57 -8.90
N GLU A 90 -0.36 -13.85 -9.46
CA GLU A 90 0.91 -14.41 -9.88
C GLU A 90 1.93 -14.13 -8.78
N ARG A 91 2.60 -15.18 -8.28
CA ARG A 91 3.41 -15.09 -7.05
C ARG A 91 2.57 -14.51 -5.92
N ASP A 92 2.84 -13.29 -5.50
CA ASP A 92 2.19 -12.53 -4.43
C ASP A 92 1.41 -11.30 -4.93
N HIS A 93 1.38 -11.03 -6.24
CA HIS A 93 0.74 -9.86 -6.82
C HIS A 93 -0.60 -10.20 -7.47
N VAL A 94 -1.63 -9.38 -7.24
CA VAL A 94 -2.91 -9.48 -7.94
C VAL A 94 -2.70 -9.28 -9.42
N ILE A 95 -3.15 -10.24 -10.23
CA ILE A 95 -3.20 -10.10 -11.69
C ILE A 95 -4.61 -9.80 -12.20
N ASP A 96 -5.63 -10.29 -11.49
CA ASP A 96 -7.04 -10.07 -11.83
C ASP A 96 -7.97 -10.33 -10.63
N ALA A 97 -9.17 -9.73 -10.65
CA ALA A 97 -10.22 -9.95 -9.66
C ALA A 97 -11.58 -9.98 -10.36
N VAL A 98 -12.32 -11.09 -10.19
CA VAL A 98 -13.56 -11.37 -10.93
C VAL A 98 -14.71 -11.55 -9.95
N LEU A 99 -15.80 -10.82 -10.16
CA LEU A 99 -17.04 -11.02 -9.40
C LEU A 99 -17.64 -12.40 -9.66
N LYS A 100 -18.17 -13.02 -8.61
CA LYS A 100 -19.00 -14.21 -8.75
C LYS A 100 -20.37 -13.76 -9.27
N GLN A 101 -20.61 -13.90 -10.57
CA GLN A 101 -21.96 -13.68 -11.12
C GLN A 101 -22.88 -14.79 -10.62
N ALA A 102 -23.93 -14.43 -9.88
CA ALA A 102 -24.93 -15.36 -9.35
C ALA A 102 -26.07 -15.67 -10.35
N SER A 103 -25.86 -15.47 -11.65
CA SER A 103 -26.91 -15.63 -12.66
C SER A 103 -26.86 -17.01 -13.32
N PRO A 104 -27.90 -17.87 -13.17
CA PRO A 104 -27.98 -19.17 -13.83
C PRO A 104 -28.09 -19.12 -15.38
N THR A 105 -28.15 -17.91 -15.96
CA THR A 105 -28.54 -17.70 -17.37
C THR A 105 -27.41 -17.14 -18.26
N GLU A 106 -26.22 -16.85 -17.71
CA GLU A 106 -25.13 -16.22 -18.49
C GLU A 106 -24.02 -17.19 -18.93
N GLN A 107 -24.22 -18.50 -18.79
CA GLN A 107 -23.38 -19.49 -19.44
C GLN A 107 -23.77 -19.64 -20.93
N GLY A 108 -23.23 -18.74 -21.75
CA GLY A 108 -22.99 -18.91 -23.18
C GLY A 108 -24.12 -19.53 -24.00
N VAL A 109 -24.97 -18.69 -24.60
CA VAL A 109 -25.70 -19.13 -25.80
C VAL A 109 -24.68 -19.41 -26.91
N LYS A 110 -24.21 -20.65 -27.00
CA LYS A 110 -23.59 -21.17 -28.21
C LYS A 110 -24.70 -21.27 -29.24
N ARG A 111 -25.04 -20.16 -29.91
CA ARG A 111 -25.88 -20.19 -31.11
C ARG A 111 -25.08 -20.90 -32.20
N SER A 112 -25.13 -22.23 -32.18
CA SER A 112 -24.81 -23.06 -33.33
C SER A 112 -25.80 -22.71 -34.43
N ARG A 113 -25.33 -22.00 -35.46
CA ARG A 113 -25.85 -22.13 -36.81
C ARG A 113 -24.83 -22.88 -37.65
#